data_AF-A0A956ELU9-F1
#
_entry.id   AF-A0A956ELU9-F1
#
_cell.length_a   1.000
_cell.length_b   1.000
_cell.length_c   1.000
_cell.angle_alpha   90.00
_cell.angle_beta   90.00
_cell.angle_gamma   90.00
#
_symmetry.space_group_name_H-M   'P 1'
#
loop_
_entity.id
_entity.type
_entity.pdbx_description
1 polymer ?
#
loop_
_entity_poly.entity_id
_entity_poly.type
_entity_poly.pdbx_seq_one_letter_code
_entity_poly.pdbx_strand_id
1 'polypeptide(L)'
;PNMKPPQNIDFIRQFMTTRMKRAAPNCFGGDAHAFELRPPIDAQKLAALLQSLAAPADYVEFLAEAGTHGAGPGYGLLPPVNCCGWEHPFPAGHDWAPDMANPAEVGVVEGLGGDYYSDFWTHGCIALADWGCGVVSLLLVNAPAPVQGRVFIDVRWAGEGIRQTHASFREFYESWLELVERGDSGVNVNIPRGTCANWNALDNYLGAARQRLGAQLTEDSVLRTLRDIPDGGIAQLTDEDSAYYRSGDSLRPCPACSERIRDYVARGFMRPGQLAPGDDLRALREWR
;
A
#
# COMPACT_ATOMS: atom_id res chain seq x y z
N PRO A 1 -13.53 -2.42 20.45
CA PRO A 1 -13.47 -0.95 20.41
C PRO A 1 -14.80 -0.38 19.88
N ASN A 2 -15.44 0.53 20.61
CA ASN A 2 -16.64 1.24 20.14
C ASN A 2 -16.26 2.07 18.91
N MET A 3 -16.43 1.52 17.70
CA MET A 3 -16.38 2.32 16.49
C MET A 3 -17.58 3.26 16.49
N LYS A 4 -17.32 4.54 16.27
CA LYS A 4 -18.39 5.49 15.97
C LYS A 4 -19.14 5.00 14.74
N PRO A 5 -20.45 5.32 14.61
CA PRO A 5 -21.15 5.07 13.38
C PRO A 5 -20.42 5.76 12.21
N PRO A 6 -20.46 5.17 11.00
CA PRO A 6 -19.82 5.76 9.85
C PRO A 6 -20.33 7.18 9.63
N GLN A 7 -19.43 8.10 9.30
CA GLN A 7 -19.76 9.50 9.05
C GLN A 7 -20.39 9.67 7.66
N ASN A 8 -21.11 10.76 7.42
CA ASN A 8 -21.69 11.03 6.10
C ASN A 8 -20.61 11.56 5.12
N ILE A 9 -20.85 11.45 3.81
CA ILE A 9 -20.00 12.01 2.75
C ILE A 9 -19.74 13.53 2.90
N ASP A 10 -20.69 14.26 3.47
CA ASP A 10 -20.52 15.68 3.82
C ASP A 10 -19.38 15.90 4.83
N PHE A 11 -19.25 14.99 5.81
CA PHE A 11 -18.15 15.05 6.77
C PHE A 11 -16.81 14.86 6.06
N ILE A 12 -16.71 13.88 5.16
CA ILE A 12 -15.50 13.64 4.37
C ILE A 12 -15.11 14.92 3.62
N ARG A 13 -16.04 15.54 2.88
CA ARG A 13 -15.77 16.79 2.14
C ARG A 13 -15.32 17.93 3.06
N GLN A 14 -16.00 18.11 4.20
CA GLN A 14 -15.65 19.15 5.15
C GLN A 14 -14.27 18.90 5.77
N PHE A 15 -13.98 17.67 6.15
CA PHE A 15 -12.71 17.29 6.76
C PHE A 15 -11.52 17.58 5.81
N MET A 16 -11.65 17.17 4.54
CA MET A 16 -10.62 17.37 3.52
C MET A 16 -10.33 18.85 3.26
N THR A 17 -11.36 19.70 3.31
CA THR A 17 -11.22 21.13 3.00
C THR A 17 -10.75 21.99 4.18
N THR A 18 -11.12 21.64 5.41
CA THR A 18 -10.90 22.52 6.59
C THR A 18 -10.04 21.94 7.71
N ARG A 19 -10.06 20.63 7.93
CA ARG A 19 -9.32 19.99 9.04
C ARG A 19 -7.98 19.43 8.62
N MET A 20 -7.88 18.90 7.40
CA MET A 20 -6.68 18.18 6.98
C MET A 20 -5.40 19.00 7.05
N LYS A 21 -5.43 20.26 6.58
CA LYS A 21 -4.24 21.14 6.61
C LYS A 21 -3.67 21.36 8.02
N ARG A 22 -4.46 21.15 9.08
CA ARG A 22 -4.02 21.28 10.48
C ARG A 22 -3.55 19.96 11.09
N ALA A 23 -4.09 18.84 10.62
CA ALA A 23 -3.87 17.50 11.17
C ALA A 23 -2.72 16.74 10.46
N ALA A 24 -2.16 17.34 9.41
CA ALA A 24 -1.23 16.75 8.45
C ALA A 24 0.23 16.43 8.86
N PRO A 25 0.88 17.02 9.89
CA PRO A 25 2.35 17.02 9.94
C PRO A 25 2.97 15.62 10.12
N ASN A 26 2.22 14.66 10.63
CA ASN A 26 2.70 13.30 10.86
C ASN A 26 2.16 12.27 9.85
N CYS A 27 1.22 12.65 8.98
CA CYS A 27 0.58 11.70 8.06
C CYS A 27 1.61 11.11 7.10
N PHE A 28 1.77 9.79 7.13
CA PHE A 28 2.56 9.08 6.15
C PHE A 28 1.97 9.28 4.75
N GLY A 29 2.84 9.51 3.76
CA GLY A 29 2.46 9.75 2.37
C GLY A 29 1.70 11.06 2.10
N GLY A 30 1.47 11.90 3.12
CA GLY A 30 0.79 13.19 2.99
C GLY A 30 1.42 14.12 1.95
N ASP A 31 2.76 14.11 1.84
CA ASP A 31 3.49 14.90 0.84
C ASP A 31 3.24 14.41 -0.60
N ALA A 32 2.97 13.11 -0.79
CA ALA A 32 2.79 12.52 -2.12
C ALA A 32 1.45 12.91 -2.75
N HIS A 33 0.39 13.00 -1.94
CA HIS A 33 -0.95 13.35 -2.40
C HIS A 33 -1.40 14.75 -1.98
N ALA A 34 -0.57 15.50 -1.25
CA ALA A 34 -0.80 16.88 -0.79
C ALA A 34 -2.14 17.13 -0.07
N PHE A 35 -2.74 16.07 0.49
CA PHE A 35 -4.13 16.06 0.99
C PHE A 35 -5.18 16.53 -0.04
N GLU A 36 -4.88 16.39 -1.33
CA GLU A 36 -5.80 16.71 -2.42
C GLU A 36 -6.51 15.45 -2.91
N LEU A 37 -7.83 15.42 -2.72
CA LEU A 37 -8.68 14.44 -3.38
C LEU A 37 -9.07 14.96 -4.77
N ARG A 38 -8.94 14.11 -5.78
CA ARG A 38 -9.31 14.44 -7.16
C ARG A 38 -10.82 14.54 -7.29
N PRO A 39 -11.35 15.38 -8.20
CA PRO A 39 -12.78 15.65 -8.28
C PRO A 39 -13.63 14.37 -8.42
N PRO A 40 -14.89 14.42 -7.98
CA PRO A 40 -15.84 13.34 -8.20
C PRO A 40 -15.98 12.99 -9.68
N ILE A 41 -16.25 11.71 -9.96
CA ILE A 41 -16.48 11.24 -11.32
C ILE A 41 -17.83 11.79 -11.82
N ASP A 42 -17.88 12.20 -13.08
CA ASP A 42 -19.16 12.65 -13.66
C ASP A 42 -20.14 11.48 -13.81
N ALA A 43 -21.45 11.79 -13.74
CA ALA A 43 -22.50 10.78 -13.72
C ALA A 43 -22.48 9.86 -14.95
N GLN A 44 -22.09 10.36 -16.13
CA GLN A 44 -22.02 9.56 -17.35
C GLN A 44 -20.86 8.57 -17.29
N LYS A 45 -19.67 9.01 -16.88
CA LYS A 45 -18.51 8.12 -16.68
C LYS A 45 -18.74 7.13 -15.55
N LEU A 46 -19.40 7.54 -14.46
CA LEU A 46 -19.78 6.62 -13.39
C LEU A 46 -20.72 5.54 -13.92
N ALA A 47 -21.77 5.92 -14.64
CA ALA A 47 -22.69 4.96 -15.23
C ALA A 47 -21.99 4.01 -16.21
N ALA A 48 -21.00 4.48 -16.97
CA ALA A 48 -20.19 3.63 -17.85
C ALA A 48 -19.29 2.67 -17.06
N LEU A 49 -18.63 3.15 -16.00
CA LEU A 49 -17.79 2.34 -15.12
C LEU A 49 -18.60 1.20 -14.47
N LEU A 50 -19.79 1.51 -13.97
CA LEU A 50 -20.66 0.54 -13.29
C LEU A 50 -21.28 -0.52 -14.22
N GLN A 51 -21.10 -0.42 -15.54
CA GLN A 51 -21.50 -1.50 -16.46
C GLN A 51 -20.60 -2.72 -16.36
N SER A 52 -19.32 -2.54 -15.99
CA SER A 52 -18.34 -3.62 -15.82
C SER A 52 -17.93 -3.84 -14.36
N LEU A 53 -18.14 -2.84 -13.51
CA LEU A 53 -17.73 -2.86 -12.12
C LEU A 53 -18.95 -3.02 -11.19
N ALA A 54 -19.01 -4.13 -10.46
CA ALA A 54 -20.01 -4.36 -9.40
C ALA A 54 -19.62 -3.68 -8.07
N ALA A 55 -19.41 -2.36 -8.09
CA ALA A 55 -18.92 -1.61 -6.93
C ALA A 55 -19.91 -1.63 -5.74
N PRO A 56 -19.40 -1.70 -4.49
CA PRO A 56 -20.18 -1.47 -3.28
C PRO A 56 -20.79 -0.07 -3.22
N ALA A 57 -21.98 0.06 -2.64
CA ALA A 57 -22.75 1.31 -2.65
C ALA A 57 -22.01 2.49 -1.99
N ASP A 58 -21.28 2.26 -0.91
CA ASP A 58 -20.49 3.29 -0.21
C ASP A 58 -19.30 3.79 -1.03
N TYR A 59 -18.68 2.92 -1.82
CA TYR A 59 -17.65 3.31 -2.78
C TYR A 59 -18.22 4.09 -3.97
N VAL A 60 -19.39 3.68 -4.48
CA VAL A 60 -20.11 4.42 -5.54
C VAL A 60 -20.45 5.84 -5.08
N GLU A 61 -21.00 5.98 -3.87
CA GLU A 61 -21.30 7.28 -3.26
C GLU A 61 -20.03 8.14 -3.14
N PHE A 62 -18.92 7.56 -2.68
CA PHE A 62 -17.64 8.27 -2.59
C PHE A 62 -17.15 8.79 -3.94
N LEU A 63 -17.17 7.95 -4.97
CA LEU A 63 -16.78 8.34 -6.33
C LEU A 63 -17.65 9.48 -6.86
N ALA A 64 -18.96 9.42 -6.62
CA ALA A 64 -19.93 10.39 -7.13
C ALA A 64 -19.89 11.74 -6.42
N GLU A 65 -19.52 11.77 -5.13
CA GLU A 65 -19.75 12.96 -4.29
C GLU A 65 -18.50 13.52 -3.60
N ALA A 66 -17.51 12.69 -3.28
CA ALA A 66 -16.27 13.13 -2.64
C ALA A 66 -15.11 13.25 -3.63
N GLY A 67 -14.83 12.19 -4.39
CA GLY A 67 -13.70 12.19 -5.31
C GLY A 67 -13.30 10.81 -5.82
N THR A 68 -12.29 10.78 -6.68
CA THR A 68 -11.87 9.53 -7.36
C THR A 68 -10.64 8.87 -6.77
N HIS A 69 -9.59 9.64 -6.50
CA HIS A 69 -8.27 9.17 -6.08
C HIS A 69 -7.46 10.34 -5.51
N GLY A 70 -6.26 10.09 -4.99
CA GLY A 70 -5.43 11.10 -4.35
C GLY A 70 -5.47 10.95 -2.84
N ALA A 71 -5.89 11.97 -2.11
CA ALA A 71 -5.76 11.95 -0.66
C ALA A 71 -6.46 10.79 0.05
N GLY A 72 -5.68 10.05 0.83
CA GLY A 72 -6.09 8.84 1.52
C GLY A 72 -4.92 8.18 2.24
N PRO A 73 -5.10 6.94 2.72
CA PRO A 73 -4.07 6.19 3.42
C PRO A 73 -2.85 5.93 2.54
N GLY A 74 -1.67 5.79 3.16
CA GLY A 74 -0.43 5.52 2.43
C GLY A 74 -0.04 6.67 1.50
N TYR A 75 0.42 6.35 0.29
CA TYR A 75 0.66 7.30 -0.80
C TYR A 75 -0.64 7.80 -1.46
N GLY A 76 -1.80 7.39 -0.96
CA GLY A 76 -3.11 7.87 -1.38
C GLY A 76 -4.02 6.78 -1.95
N LEU A 77 -5.29 7.16 -2.15
CA LEU A 77 -6.25 6.37 -2.91
C LEU A 77 -5.85 6.29 -4.38
N LEU A 78 -6.04 5.10 -4.95
CA LEU A 78 -5.82 4.81 -6.36
C LEU A 78 -7.13 4.97 -7.16
N PRO A 79 -7.04 5.31 -8.46
CA PRO A 79 -8.21 5.39 -9.32
C PRO A 79 -8.80 4.00 -9.59
N PRO A 80 -10.11 3.90 -9.90
CA PRO A 80 -10.79 2.63 -10.18
C PRO A 80 -10.37 2.08 -11.55
N VAL A 81 -9.18 1.48 -11.62
CA VAL A 81 -8.62 0.83 -12.80
C VAL A 81 -8.65 -0.69 -12.61
N ASN A 82 -8.93 -1.41 -13.70
CA ASN A 82 -8.99 -2.86 -13.70
C ASN A 82 -7.59 -3.51 -13.73
N CYS A 83 -6.81 -3.32 -12.67
CA CYS A 83 -5.49 -3.91 -12.56
C CYS A 83 -5.51 -5.29 -11.88
N CYS A 84 -6.56 -5.59 -11.12
CA CYS A 84 -6.71 -6.85 -10.37
C CYS A 84 -7.81 -7.75 -10.95
N GLY A 85 -8.18 -7.62 -12.22
CA GLY A 85 -9.17 -8.49 -12.87
C GLY A 85 -10.54 -8.51 -12.17
N TRP A 86 -11.18 -7.36 -12.00
CA TRP A 86 -12.46 -7.23 -11.29
C TRP A 86 -13.62 -8.01 -11.93
N GLU A 87 -13.48 -8.42 -13.19
CA GLU A 87 -14.45 -9.21 -13.96
C GLU A 87 -14.44 -10.68 -13.54
N HIS A 88 -13.33 -11.12 -12.96
CA HIS A 88 -13.18 -12.44 -12.39
C HIS A 88 -13.68 -12.44 -10.95
N PRO A 89 -14.39 -13.51 -10.52
CA PRO A 89 -14.79 -13.62 -9.12
C PRO A 89 -13.54 -13.73 -8.24
N PHE A 90 -13.59 -13.10 -7.08
CA PHE A 90 -12.59 -13.29 -6.04
C PHE A 90 -12.47 -14.78 -5.71
N PRO A 91 -11.26 -15.37 -5.70
CA PRO A 91 -11.06 -16.76 -5.35
C PRO A 91 -11.64 -17.01 -3.95
N ALA A 92 -12.75 -17.73 -3.89
CA ALA A 92 -13.56 -17.78 -2.67
C ALA A 92 -12.82 -18.48 -1.51
N GLY A 93 -12.73 -17.81 -0.35
CA GLY A 93 -12.38 -18.46 0.92
C GLY A 93 -11.48 -17.64 1.85
N HIS A 94 -12.10 -16.82 2.72
CA HIS A 94 -11.52 -16.24 3.95
C HIS A 94 -10.27 -15.35 3.79
N ASP A 95 -9.82 -14.76 4.90
CA ASP A 95 -8.45 -14.22 5.01
C ASP A 95 -7.49 -15.28 4.49
N TRP A 96 -6.87 -15.01 3.34
CA TRP A 96 -5.98 -15.96 2.70
C TRP A 96 -4.56 -15.63 3.15
N ALA A 97 -4.13 -16.25 4.23
CA ALA A 97 -2.78 -16.10 4.77
C ALA A 97 -2.13 -17.48 4.92
N PRO A 98 -1.87 -18.21 3.82
CA PRO A 98 -1.33 -19.55 3.95
C PRO A 98 0.04 -19.48 4.60
N ASP A 99 0.27 -20.34 5.59
CA ASP A 99 1.59 -20.55 6.16
C ASP A 99 2.46 -21.27 5.11
N MET A 100 3.35 -20.51 4.47
CA MET A 100 4.25 -21.04 3.45
C MET A 100 5.27 -22.04 4.02
N ALA A 101 5.44 -22.10 5.35
CA ALA A 101 6.22 -23.15 6.01
C ALA A 101 5.42 -24.45 6.22
N ASN A 102 4.11 -24.46 5.97
CA ASN A 102 3.22 -25.60 6.08
C ASN A 102 2.96 -26.24 4.70
N PRO A 103 3.56 -27.41 4.37
CA PRO A 103 3.37 -28.06 3.07
C PRO A 103 1.92 -28.43 2.75
N ALA A 104 1.07 -28.60 3.77
CA ALA A 104 -0.35 -28.87 3.56
C ALA A 104 -1.09 -27.66 2.99
N GLU A 105 -0.70 -26.44 3.38
CA GLU A 105 -1.29 -25.20 2.88
C GLU A 105 -0.70 -24.82 1.51
N VAL A 106 0.58 -25.10 1.27
CA VAL A 106 1.20 -24.97 -0.07
C VAL A 106 0.47 -25.87 -1.09
N GLY A 107 0.14 -27.12 -0.72
CA GLY A 107 -0.64 -28.01 -1.58
C GLY A 107 -2.06 -27.50 -1.88
N VAL A 108 -2.65 -26.69 -0.99
CA VAL A 108 -3.93 -26.01 -1.24
C VAL A 108 -3.75 -24.87 -2.24
N VAL A 109 -2.68 -24.08 -2.12
CA VAL A 109 -2.34 -23.00 -3.07
C VAL A 109 -2.19 -23.56 -4.50
N GLU A 110 -1.41 -24.62 -4.66
CA GLU A 110 -1.25 -25.32 -5.94
C GLU A 110 -2.57 -25.93 -6.44
N GLY A 111 -3.36 -26.53 -5.54
CA GLY A 111 -4.64 -27.16 -5.85
C GLY A 111 -5.76 -26.18 -6.23
N LEU A 112 -5.67 -24.92 -5.77
CA LEU A 112 -6.54 -23.81 -6.19
C LEU A 112 -6.06 -23.15 -7.50
N GLY A 113 -4.93 -23.61 -8.04
CA GLY A 113 -4.46 -23.27 -9.40
C GLY A 113 -3.64 -21.99 -9.52
N GLY A 114 -3.15 -21.41 -8.42
CA GLY A 114 -2.35 -20.19 -8.46
C GLY A 114 -1.03 -20.32 -7.70
N ASP A 115 0.08 -19.89 -8.31
CA ASP A 115 1.31 -19.58 -7.56
C ASP A 115 1.01 -18.55 -6.46
N TYR A 116 1.72 -18.59 -5.33
CA TYR A 116 1.47 -17.71 -4.17
C TYR A 116 1.49 -16.22 -4.57
N TYR A 117 2.39 -15.83 -5.47
CA TYR A 117 2.48 -14.44 -5.97
C TYR A 117 1.60 -14.16 -7.19
N SER A 118 0.82 -15.13 -7.68
CA SER A 118 -0.04 -14.97 -8.84
C SER A 118 -1.08 -13.87 -8.65
N ASP A 119 -1.32 -13.09 -9.71
CA ASP A 119 -2.40 -12.09 -9.75
C ASP A 119 -3.80 -12.70 -9.57
N PHE A 120 -3.94 -14.01 -9.80
CA PHE A 120 -5.16 -14.78 -9.56
C PHE A 120 -5.76 -14.48 -8.17
N TRP A 121 -4.93 -14.35 -7.14
CA TRP A 121 -5.36 -14.11 -5.76
C TRP A 121 -5.98 -12.73 -5.54
N THR A 122 -5.80 -11.81 -6.48
CA THR A 122 -6.32 -10.45 -6.43
C THR A 122 -7.55 -10.25 -7.32
N HIS A 123 -7.96 -11.28 -8.07
CA HIS A 123 -9.16 -11.26 -8.89
C HIS A 123 -10.37 -10.74 -8.14
N GLY A 124 -11.25 -10.02 -8.83
CA GLY A 124 -12.46 -9.47 -8.22
C GLY A 124 -12.21 -8.28 -7.29
N CYS A 125 -11.02 -7.68 -7.35
CA CYS A 125 -10.66 -6.52 -6.54
C CYS A 125 -10.39 -5.24 -7.36
N ILE A 126 -10.40 -4.10 -6.67
CA ILE A 126 -9.74 -2.85 -7.09
C ILE A 126 -8.54 -2.63 -6.17
N ALA A 127 -7.39 -2.25 -6.74
CA ALA A 127 -6.30 -1.66 -5.97
C ALA A 127 -6.76 -0.31 -5.40
N LEU A 128 -6.86 -0.21 -4.09
CA LEU A 128 -7.51 0.89 -3.39
C LEU A 128 -6.52 1.94 -2.88
N ALA A 129 -5.42 1.51 -2.27
CA ALA A 129 -4.41 2.42 -1.71
C ALA A 129 -3.00 1.80 -1.76
N ASP A 130 -2.01 2.65 -2.03
CA ASP A 130 -0.60 2.29 -2.11
C ASP A 130 0.09 2.52 -0.77
N TRP A 131 0.64 1.47 -0.15
CA TRP A 131 1.40 1.58 1.10
C TRP A 131 2.91 1.44 0.91
N GLY A 132 3.42 1.36 -0.33
CA GLY A 132 4.82 1.09 -0.63
C GLY A 132 5.23 -0.36 -0.36
N CYS A 133 6.44 -0.73 -0.79
CA CYS A 133 7.02 -2.07 -0.71
C CYS A 133 6.10 -3.17 -1.27
N GLY A 134 5.31 -2.86 -2.30
CA GLY A 134 4.35 -3.79 -2.87
C GLY A 134 3.10 -4.03 -2.01
N VAL A 135 2.92 -3.29 -0.91
CA VAL A 135 1.73 -3.40 -0.06
C VAL A 135 0.60 -2.56 -0.64
N VAL A 136 -0.52 -3.23 -0.93
CA VAL A 136 -1.69 -2.59 -1.55
C VAL A 136 -2.94 -2.96 -0.78
N SER A 137 -3.75 -1.97 -0.41
CA SER A 137 -5.12 -2.24 0.06
C SER A 137 -6.01 -2.58 -1.12
N LEU A 138 -6.89 -3.57 -0.97
CA LEU A 138 -7.77 -4.07 -2.01
C LEU A 138 -9.23 -3.91 -1.60
N LEU A 139 -10.08 -3.40 -2.49
CA LEU A 139 -11.52 -3.38 -2.32
C LEU A 139 -12.14 -4.54 -3.10
N LEU A 140 -12.87 -5.43 -2.44
CA LEU A 140 -13.58 -6.52 -3.10
C LEU A 140 -14.82 -5.99 -3.80
N VAL A 141 -14.88 -6.18 -5.12
CA VAL A 141 -15.95 -5.69 -5.99
C VAL A 141 -16.63 -6.79 -6.79
N ASN A 142 -16.08 -8.00 -6.81
CA ASN A 142 -16.73 -9.16 -7.41
C ASN A 142 -16.49 -10.38 -6.53
N ALA A 143 -17.22 -10.45 -5.42
CA ALA A 143 -17.15 -11.54 -4.47
C ALA A 143 -18.56 -11.95 -4.01
N PRO A 144 -18.77 -13.21 -3.63
CA PRO A 144 -20.05 -13.64 -3.08
C PRO A 144 -20.38 -12.89 -1.77
N ALA A 145 -21.66 -12.65 -1.52
CA ALA A 145 -22.08 -12.21 -0.19
C ALA A 145 -21.70 -13.27 0.87
N PRO A 146 -21.27 -12.89 2.09
CA PRO A 146 -21.25 -11.54 2.66
C PRO A 146 -19.89 -10.83 2.62
N VAL A 147 -18.98 -11.22 1.71
CA VAL A 147 -17.60 -10.66 1.66
C VAL A 147 -17.43 -9.51 0.66
N GLN A 148 -18.39 -9.30 -0.24
CA GLN A 148 -18.46 -8.14 -1.13
C GLN A 148 -18.29 -6.81 -0.37
N GLY A 149 -17.46 -5.91 -0.89
CA GLY A 149 -17.24 -4.57 -0.38
C GLY A 149 -16.34 -4.45 0.85
N ARG A 150 -15.81 -5.57 1.34
CA ARG A 150 -14.78 -5.55 2.38
C ARG A 150 -13.44 -5.09 1.82
N VAL A 151 -12.60 -4.54 2.69
CA VAL A 151 -11.25 -4.09 2.35
C VAL A 151 -10.21 -5.04 2.92
N PHE A 152 -9.32 -5.50 2.05
CA PHE A 152 -8.20 -6.38 2.37
C PHE A 152 -6.88 -5.63 2.19
N ILE A 153 -5.79 -6.23 2.67
CA ILE A 153 -4.44 -5.78 2.39
C ILE A 153 -3.62 -6.95 1.86
N ASP A 154 -2.97 -6.73 0.72
CA ASP A 154 -1.99 -7.64 0.16
C ASP A 154 -0.63 -7.40 0.84
N VAL A 155 -0.25 -8.38 1.67
CA VAL A 155 1.04 -8.43 2.36
C VAL A 155 1.74 -9.76 2.05
N ARG A 156 1.49 -10.33 0.87
CA ARG A 156 2.11 -11.58 0.41
C ARG A 156 3.62 -11.52 0.40
N TRP A 157 4.20 -10.36 0.07
CA TRP A 157 5.65 -10.16 0.14
C TRP A 157 6.25 -10.49 1.51
N ALA A 158 5.47 -10.36 2.59
CA ALA A 158 5.88 -10.65 3.97
C ALA A 158 5.53 -12.09 4.40
N GLY A 159 4.97 -12.91 3.52
CA GLY A 159 4.49 -14.25 3.84
C GLY A 159 3.15 -14.27 4.60
N GLU A 160 2.49 -13.13 4.77
CA GLU A 160 1.23 -13.01 5.54
C GLU A 160 -0.03 -13.05 4.65
N GLY A 161 0.13 -13.24 3.34
CA GLY A 161 -0.99 -13.38 2.42
C GLY A 161 -1.81 -12.11 2.19
N ILE A 162 -3.10 -12.29 1.89
CA ILE A 162 -4.11 -11.27 1.69
C ILE A 162 -5.16 -11.39 2.80
N ARG A 163 -5.24 -10.38 3.67
CA ARG A 163 -6.08 -10.44 4.89
C ARG A 163 -7.02 -9.26 4.99
N GLN A 164 -8.21 -9.49 5.54
CA GLN A 164 -9.21 -8.46 5.75
C GLN A 164 -8.69 -7.43 6.77
N THR A 165 -9.02 -6.16 6.51
CA THR A 165 -8.70 -5.04 7.40
C THR A 165 -9.95 -4.31 7.86
N HIS A 166 -10.95 -4.14 6.99
CA HIS A 166 -12.17 -3.40 7.28
C HIS A 166 -13.38 -4.06 6.62
N ALA A 167 -14.57 -3.84 7.18
CA ALA A 167 -15.81 -4.44 6.67
C ALA A 167 -16.40 -3.67 5.48
N SER A 168 -15.92 -2.45 5.20
CA SER A 168 -16.40 -1.60 4.10
C SER A 168 -15.33 -0.61 3.63
N PHE A 169 -15.51 -0.02 2.45
CA PHE A 169 -14.68 1.09 1.98
C PHE A 169 -14.79 2.30 2.92
N ARG A 170 -16.02 2.62 3.35
CA ARG A 170 -16.26 3.77 4.24
C ARG A 170 -15.51 3.65 5.55
N GLU A 171 -15.57 2.49 6.20
CA GLU A 171 -14.86 2.23 7.45
C GLU A 171 -13.34 2.36 7.28
N PHE A 172 -12.79 1.87 6.16
CA PHE A 172 -11.38 2.01 5.82
C PHE A 172 -10.95 3.48 5.66
N TYR A 173 -11.74 4.29 4.94
CA TYR A 173 -11.39 5.68 4.69
C TYR A 173 -11.55 6.54 5.94
N GLU A 174 -12.62 6.33 6.70
CA GLU A 174 -12.89 7.09 7.92
C GLU A 174 -11.93 6.75 9.05
N SER A 175 -11.48 5.49 9.18
CA SER A 175 -10.47 5.14 10.17
C SER A 175 -9.14 5.88 9.92
N TRP A 176 -8.78 6.11 8.66
CA TRP A 176 -7.65 6.96 8.30
C TRP A 176 -7.89 8.42 8.69
N LEU A 177 -9.05 9.00 8.33
CA LEU A 177 -9.39 10.37 8.72
C LEU A 177 -9.32 10.57 10.23
N GLU A 178 -9.83 9.61 11.02
CA GLU A 178 -9.78 9.66 12.48
C GLU A 178 -8.36 9.61 13.04
N LEU A 179 -7.48 8.77 12.47
CA LEU A 179 -6.08 8.72 12.88
C LEU A 179 -5.37 10.04 12.59
N VAL A 180 -5.56 10.59 11.39
CA VAL A 180 -4.92 11.85 11.05
C VAL A 180 -5.49 13.01 11.85
N GLU A 181 -6.80 13.05 12.14
CA GLU A 181 -7.40 14.05 13.03
C GLU A 181 -6.74 14.08 14.42
N ARG A 182 -6.33 12.92 14.92
CA ARG A 182 -5.63 12.77 16.21
C ARG A 182 -4.14 13.13 16.13
N GLY A 183 -3.62 13.45 14.94
CA GLY A 183 -2.21 13.75 14.70
C GLY A 183 -1.31 12.52 14.59
N ASP A 184 -1.90 11.33 14.36
CA ASP A 184 -1.15 10.10 14.09
C ASP A 184 -0.68 10.04 12.62
N SER A 185 0.11 9.03 12.31
CA SER A 185 0.66 8.72 10.99
C SER A 185 -0.36 8.38 9.90
N GLY A 186 -1.63 8.18 10.26
CA GLY A 186 -2.66 7.71 9.32
C GLY A 186 -2.50 6.24 8.92
N VAL A 187 -1.54 5.50 9.52
CA VAL A 187 -1.38 4.07 9.24
C VAL A 187 -2.39 3.27 10.05
N ASN A 188 -3.48 2.83 9.41
CA ASN A 188 -4.58 2.06 10.01
C ASN A 188 -4.50 0.55 9.70
N VAL A 189 -3.41 0.09 9.11
CA VAL A 189 -3.19 -1.32 8.75
C VAL A 189 -1.89 -1.84 9.35
N ASN A 190 -1.89 -3.10 9.80
CA ASN A 190 -0.68 -3.73 10.32
C ASN A 190 0.26 -4.14 9.18
N ILE A 191 1.29 -3.36 8.90
CA ILE A 191 2.33 -3.74 7.93
C ILE A 191 3.47 -4.41 8.72
N PRO A 192 3.79 -5.69 8.43
CA PRO A 192 4.81 -6.42 9.17
C PRO A 192 6.15 -5.70 9.18
N ARG A 193 6.78 -5.61 10.37
CA ARG A 193 8.08 -4.97 10.56
C ARG A 193 9.17 -6.04 10.60
N GLY A 194 10.35 -5.73 10.06
CA GLY A 194 11.55 -6.56 10.25
C GLY A 194 11.86 -7.58 9.14
N THR A 195 11.05 -7.66 8.09
CA THR A 195 11.29 -8.51 6.90
C THR A 195 11.55 -7.71 5.62
N CYS A 196 11.51 -6.37 5.67
CA CYS A 196 11.66 -5.48 4.50
C CYS A 196 13.01 -5.73 3.79
N ALA A 197 12.96 -6.14 2.52
CA ALA A 197 14.14 -6.53 1.74
C ALA A 197 15.21 -5.42 1.64
N ASN A 198 14.83 -4.13 1.75
CA ASN A 198 15.77 -3.01 1.81
C ASN A 198 16.71 -3.11 3.02
N TRP A 199 16.20 -3.50 4.19
CA TRP A 199 17.01 -3.62 5.40
C TRP A 199 17.91 -4.85 5.36
N ASN A 200 17.39 -5.96 4.84
CA ASN A 200 18.21 -7.16 4.60
C ASN A 200 19.33 -6.87 3.60
N ALA A 201 19.04 -6.15 2.52
CA ALA A 201 20.04 -5.73 1.54
C ALA A 201 21.09 -4.80 2.15
N LEU A 202 20.67 -3.85 3.00
CA LEU A 202 21.58 -2.95 3.70
C LEU A 202 22.48 -3.71 4.68
N ASP A 203 21.91 -4.64 5.46
CA ASP A 203 22.67 -5.47 6.39
C ASP A 203 23.67 -6.37 5.65
N ASN A 204 23.27 -6.95 4.50
CA ASN A 204 24.18 -7.73 3.65
C ASN A 204 25.29 -6.85 3.06
N TYR A 205 24.96 -5.64 2.59
CA TYR A 205 25.93 -4.67 2.09
C TYR A 205 26.95 -4.29 3.17
N LEU A 206 26.47 -4.01 4.39
CA LEU A 206 27.32 -3.76 5.54
C LEU A 206 28.17 -4.98 5.89
N GLY A 207 27.61 -6.19 5.87
CA GLY A 207 28.34 -7.43 6.07
C GLY A 207 29.47 -7.63 5.05
N ALA A 208 29.20 -7.40 3.77
CA ALA A 208 30.21 -7.46 2.71
C ALA A 208 31.29 -6.36 2.89
N ALA A 209 30.88 -5.15 3.28
CA ALA A 209 31.82 -4.08 3.60
C ALA A 209 32.71 -4.46 4.80
N ARG A 210 32.17 -5.15 5.81
CA ARG A 210 32.96 -5.67 6.94
C ARG A 210 34.03 -6.65 6.51
N GLN A 211 33.68 -7.57 5.62
CA GLN A 211 34.64 -8.53 5.08
C GLN A 211 35.74 -7.84 4.26
N ARG A 212 35.38 -6.82 3.46
CA ARG A 212 36.33 -6.05 2.64
C ARG A 212 37.28 -5.19 3.46
N LEU A 213 36.80 -4.56 4.54
CA LEU A 213 37.57 -3.62 5.36
C LEU A 213 38.45 -4.33 6.43
N GLY A 214 38.18 -5.61 6.74
CA GLY A 214 38.97 -6.39 7.69
C GLY A 214 39.05 -5.75 9.09
N ALA A 215 40.22 -5.83 9.74
CA ALA A 215 40.46 -5.29 11.09
C ALA A 215 40.34 -3.75 11.21
N GLN A 216 40.05 -3.02 10.13
CA GLN A 216 39.85 -1.57 10.14
C GLN A 216 38.42 -1.13 10.47
N LEU A 217 37.58 -2.05 10.98
CA LEU A 217 36.17 -1.76 11.26
C LEU A 217 36.00 -0.86 12.48
N THR A 218 35.99 0.44 12.24
CA THR A 218 35.55 1.46 13.19
C THR A 218 34.10 1.84 12.88
N GLU A 219 33.38 2.37 13.88
CA GLU A 219 32.06 2.97 13.67
C GLU A 219 32.12 4.00 12.52
N ASP A 220 33.14 4.84 12.50
CA ASP A 220 33.40 5.80 11.43
C ASP A 220 33.53 5.16 10.03
N SER A 221 34.16 3.99 9.92
CA SER A 221 34.30 3.29 8.64
C SER A 221 32.97 2.76 8.11
N VAL A 222 32.09 2.30 9.00
CA VAL A 222 30.72 1.86 8.68
C VAL A 222 29.88 3.05 8.26
N LEU A 223 29.94 4.16 9.01
CA LEU A 223 29.22 5.39 8.69
C LEU A 223 29.66 6.01 7.36
N ARG A 224 30.96 6.01 7.06
CA ARG A 224 31.46 6.43 5.74
C ARG A 224 30.91 5.54 4.64
N THR A 225 30.94 4.22 4.83
CA THR A 225 30.43 3.26 3.84
C THR A 225 28.95 3.49 3.53
N LEU A 226 28.12 3.75 4.55
CA LEU A 226 26.71 4.10 4.36
C LEU A 226 26.53 5.43 3.60
N ARG A 227 27.34 6.45 3.92
CA ARG A 227 27.29 7.77 3.25
C ARG A 227 27.77 7.75 1.81
N ASP A 228 28.64 6.80 1.46
CA ASP A 228 29.19 6.68 0.10
C ASP A 228 28.19 6.07 -0.88
N ILE A 229 27.10 5.46 -0.40
CA ILE A 229 26.00 5.02 -1.28
C ILE A 229 25.48 6.25 -2.04
N PRO A 230 25.41 6.21 -3.39
CA PRO A 230 24.94 7.35 -4.17
C PRO A 230 23.45 7.57 -3.96
N ASP A 231 22.96 8.72 -4.41
CA ASP A 231 21.52 8.98 -4.45
C ASP A 231 20.84 7.96 -5.38
N GLY A 232 19.70 7.41 -4.94
CA GLY A 232 19.02 6.28 -5.59
C GLY A 232 19.75 4.93 -5.48
N GLY A 233 20.87 4.86 -4.78
CA GLY A 233 21.68 3.63 -4.66
C GLY A 233 21.02 2.52 -3.83
N ILE A 234 19.98 2.84 -3.06
CA ILE A 234 19.15 1.87 -2.34
C ILE A 234 17.79 1.82 -3.03
N ALA A 235 17.55 0.73 -3.76
CA ALA A 235 16.30 0.51 -4.47
C ALA A 235 15.86 -0.95 -4.34
N GLN A 236 14.56 -1.15 -4.19
CA GLN A 236 13.90 -2.42 -4.46
C GLN A 236 13.33 -2.35 -5.86
N LEU A 237 13.60 -3.37 -6.67
CA LEU A 237 13.05 -3.51 -8.00
C LEU A 237 12.18 -4.76 -8.05
N THR A 238 11.09 -4.71 -8.80
CA THR A 238 10.33 -5.90 -9.18
C THR A 238 11.10 -6.70 -10.22
N ASP A 239 11.05 -8.02 -10.12
CA ASP A 239 11.65 -8.95 -11.06
C ASP A 239 10.65 -9.36 -12.16
N GLU A 240 9.37 -9.42 -11.83
CA GLU A 240 8.30 -9.85 -12.72
C GLU A 240 7.15 -8.83 -12.86
N ASP A 241 6.32 -9.01 -13.89
CA ASP A 241 5.07 -8.28 -14.04
C ASP A 241 4.03 -8.78 -13.03
N SER A 242 3.20 -7.87 -12.54
CA SER A 242 2.07 -8.15 -11.63
C SER A 242 0.89 -7.23 -11.93
N ALA A 243 -0.20 -7.40 -11.17
CA ALA A 243 -1.34 -6.49 -11.13
C ALA A 243 -0.92 -5.05 -10.80
N TYR A 244 0.15 -4.89 -10.02
CA TYR A 244 0.54 -3.63 -9.41
C TYR A 244 1.70 -2.94 -10.14
N TYR A 245 2.65 -3.71 -10.65
CA TYR A 245 3.91 -3.24 -11.18
C TYR A 245 4.30 -4.00 -12.46
N ARG A 246 5.14 -3.38 -13.28
CA ARG A 246 5.90 -4.03 -14.35
C ARG A 246 7.23 -4.50 -13.81
N SER A 247 7.83 -5.50 -14.45
CA SER A 247 9.21 -5.92 -14.21
C SER A 247 10.17 -4.72 -14.34
N GLY A 248 11.04 -4.56 -13.36
CA GLY A 248 12.03 -3.48 -13.28
C GLY A 248 11.53 -2.18 -12.63
N ASP A 249 10.25 -2.07 -12.29
CA ASP A 249 9.74 -0.92 -11.52
C ASP A 249 10.39 -0.88 -10.13
N SER A 250 10.68 0.33 -9.65
CA SER A 250 11.17 0.54 -8.30
C SER A 250 10.01 0.64 -7.30
N LEU A 251 10.12 -0.03 -6.15
CA LEU A 251 9.10 0.04 -5.10
C LEU A 251 9.29 1.27 -4.22
N ARG A 252 8.20 2.01 -3.98
CA ARG A 252 8.19 3.09 -2.97
C ARG A 252 8.43 2.53 -1.57
N PRO A 253 9.03 3.27 -0.63
CA PRO A 253 9.21 2.76 0.73
C PRO A 253 7.89 2.69 1.49
N CYS A 254 7.66 1.64 2.28
CA CYS A 254 6.49 1.59 3.16
C CYS A 254 6.65 2.47 4.42
N PRO A 255 5.60 2.62 5.26
CA PRO A 255 5.71 3.41 6.49
C PRO A 255 6.87 2.98 7.39
N ALA A 256 7.08 1.67 7.55
CA ALA A 256 8.15 1.14 8.39
C ALA A 256 9.55 1.43 7.82
N CYS A 257 9.74 1.27 6.50
CA CYS A 257 11.04 1.56 5.89
C CYS A 257 11.28 3.10 5.87
N SER A 258 10.25 3.92 5.70
CA SER A 258 10.36 5.39 5.77
C SER A 258 10.68 5.93 7.18
N GLU A 259 10.06 5.37 8.22
CA GLU A 259 10.32 5.73 9.62
C GLU A 259 11.80 5.48 9.97
N ARG A 260 12.32 4.30 9.61
CA ARG A 260 13.71 3.95 9.90
C ARG A 260 14.70 4.77 9.07
N ILE A 261 14.41 5.08 7.81
CA ILE A 261 15.25 5.99 6.99
C ILE A 261 15.30 7.38 7.62
N ARG A 262 14.17 7.90 8.08
CA ARG A 262 14.12 9.21 8.75
C ARG A 262 15.00 9.23 10.00
N ASP A 263 14.97 8.17 10.81
CA ASP A 263 15.86 8.03 11.98
C ASP A 263 17.35 7.99 11.57
N TYR A 264 17.70 7.23 10.53
CA TYR A 264 19.08 7.12 10.06
C TYR A 264 19.61 8.45 9.48
N VAL A 265 18.77 9.17 8.76
CA VAL A 265 19.07 10.52 8.27
C VAL A 265 19.25 11.49 9.43
N ALA A 266 18.35 11.47 10.42
CA ALA A 266 18.43 12.35 11.59
C ALA A 266 19.70 12.12 12.42
N ARG A 267 20.20 10.89 12.47
CA ARG A 267 21.47 10.51 13.12
C ARG A 267 22.70 10.75 12.23
N GLY A 268 22.51 11.21 11.00
CA GLY A 268 23.59 11.48 10.05
C GLY A 268 24.24 10.21 9.48
N PHE A 269 23.59 9.05 9.57
CA PHE A 269 24.08 7.78 9.03
C PHE A 269 23.82 7.65 7.54
N MET A 270 22.77 8.31 7.05
CA MET A 270 22.34 8.31 5.65
C MET A 270 22.01 9.73 5.18
N ARG A 271 21.96 9.92 3.86
CA ARG A 271 21.42 11.11 3.20
C ARG A 271 20.01 10.84 2.67
N PRO A 272 19.11 11.84 2.65
CA PRO A 272 17.74 11.67 2.15
C PRO A 272 17.65 11.08 0.74
N GLY A 273 18.57 11.44 -0.16
CA GLY A 273 18.54 11.01 -1.56
C GLY A 273 18.99 9.58 -1.82
N GLN A 274 19.54 8.86 -0.83
CA GLN A 274 20.12 7.53 -1.04
C GLN A 274 19.08 6.45 -1.34
N LEU A 275 17.86 6.60 -0.83
CA LEU A 275 16.76 5.73 -1.18
C LEU A 275 16.10 6.23 -2.47
N ALA A 276 15.91 5.32 -3.42
CA ALA A 276 15.09 5.59 -4.60
C ALA A 276 13.64 5.91 -4.16
N PRO A 277 13.00 6.93 -4.78
CA PRO A 277 11.64 7.33 -4.42
C PRO A 277 10.59 6.25 -4.73
N GLY A 278 10.89 5.36 -5.68
CA GLY A 278 9.98 4.35 -6.23
C GLY A 278 9.04 4.91 -7.30
N ASP A 279 8.49 4.00 -8.10
CA ASP A 279 7.56 4.28 -9.18
C ASP A 279 6.10 4.23 -8.71
N ASP A 280 5.23 4.88 -9.46
CA ASP A 280 3.78 4.83 -9.23
C ASP A 280 3.22 3.43 -9.57
N LEU A 281 2.23 2.98 -8.79
CA LEU A 281 1.45 1.79 -9.14
C LEU A 281 0.85 1.89 -10.54
N ARG A 282 0.73 0.75 -11.21
CA ARG A 282 0.18 0.62 -12.57
C ARG A 282 -1.19 1.27 -12.70
N ALA A 283 -2.08 1.07 -11.72
CA ALA A 283 -3.40 1.70 -11.69
C ALA A 283 -3.33 3.24 -11.80
N LEU A 284 -2.36 3.88 -11.15
CA LEU A 284 -2.19 5.34 -11.21
C LEU A 284 -1.56 5.79 -12.54
N ARG A 285 -0.66 4.99 -13.12
CA ARG A 285 -0.04 5.27 -14.43
C ARG A 285 -1.03 5.12 -15.59
N GLU A 286 -1.87 4.09 -15.57
CA GLU A 286 -2.88 3.83 -16.62
C GLU A 286 -4.04 4.82 -16.61
N TRP A 287 -4.27 5.51 -15.48
CA TRP A 287 -5.30 6.54 -15.37
C TRP A 287 -4.89 7.92 -15.91
N ARG A 288 -3.57 8.20 -15.97
CA ARG A 288 -3.03 9.48 -16.45
C ARG A 288 -3.01 9.56 -17.97
#